data_AF-F6UIJ8-F1
#
_entry.id   AF-F6UIJ8-F1
#
_cell.length_a   1.000
_cell.length_b   1.000
_cell.length_c   1.000
_cell.angle_alpha   90.00
_cell.angle_beta   90.00
_cell.angle_gamma   90.00
#
_symmetry.space_group_name_H-M   'P 1'
#
loop_
_entity.id
_entity.type
_entity.pdbx_description
1 polymer ?
#
loop_
_entity_poly.entity_id
_entity_poly.type
_entity_poly.pdbx_seq_one_letter_code
_entity_poly.pdbx_strand_id
1 'polypeptide(L)'
;MSMDVLIKTIKDPSYFVGVKVNASADVSFVALLKEVNDYYNDSQMFKAILSNPKEGMRCIVSIPPLWHRAKVDTVLVSTNGFQVRCSLVDEMSTVVVSANRVFVTPEWVWEVPAQVIHFALHGVRPMRLVTDYVKDEVLFGSEDTMCWSASAIKWFKNYVAKSQGKVEVKVMEINEENIHFVKLFMVDNITGSQICLNEILVKNKFAVNTIDSLVKNVQGETQTRNTMKTKCVTQNGHLNK
;
A
#
# COMPACT_ATOMS: atom_id res chain seq x y z
N MET A 1 -7.55 15.05 -6.24
CA MET A 1 -6.19 15.62 -6.17
C MET A 1 -5.29 14.81 -7.09
N SER A 2 -4.43 15.44 -7.90
CA SER A 2 -3.42 14.76 -8.73
C SER A 2 -2.01 15.03 -8.20
N MET A 3 -1.09 14.09 -8.36
CA MET A 3 0.32 14.27 -8.02
C MET A 3 1.23 13.39 -8.87
N ASP A 4 2.43 13.89 -9.16
CA ASP A 4 3.49 13.09 -9.76
C ASP A 4 4.23 12.28 -8.70
N VAL A 5 4.37 10.99 -8.96
CA VAL A 5 5.00 10.05 -8.03
C VAL A 5 6.03 9.18 -8.74
N LEU A 6 7.01 8.75 -7.98
CA LEU A 6 7.96 7.71 -8.36
C LEU A 6 7.56 6.43 -7.63
N ILE A 7 6.99 5.47 -8.37
CA ILE A 7 6.70 4.13 -7.86
C ILE A 7 8.02 3.42 -7.60
N LYS A 8 8.17 2.88 -6.39
CA LYS A 8 9.39 2.21 -5.93
C LYS A 8 9.21 0.71 -5.80
N THR A 9 8.08 0.28 -5.24
CA THR A 9 7.79 -1.13 -5.00
C THR A 9 6.37 -1.46 -5.43
N ILE A 10 6.19 -2.61 -6.05
CA ILE A 10 4.89 -3.12 -6.51
C ILE A 10 4.74 -4.54 -5.99
N LYS A 11 3.77 -4.78 -5.11
CA LYS A 11 3.32 -6.13 -4.78
C LYS A 11 2.39 -6.60 -5.90
N ASP A 12 1.32 -5.85 -6.12
CA ASP A 12 0.30 -6.06 -7.16
C ASP A 12 -0.46 -4.73 -7.40
N PRO A 13 -1.40 -4.65 -8.35
CA PRO A 13 -2.15 -3.41 -8.60
C PRO A 13 -3.08 -2.96 -7.45
N SER A 14 -3.38 -3.82 -6.47
CA SER A 14 -4.08 -3.45 -5.24
C SER A 14 -3.15 -2.97 -4.13
N TYR A 15 -1.83 -3.13 -4.28
CA TYR A 15 -0.85 -2.63 -3.31
C TYR A 15 0.51 -2.34 -3.95
N PHE A 16 0.81 -1.05 -4.07
CA PHE A 16 2.11 -0.55 -4.50
C PHE A 16 2.49 0.69 -3.71
N VAL A 17 3.77 1.03 -3.72
CA VAL A 17 4.34 2.07 -2.86
C VAL A 17 5.18 3.01 -3.70
N GLY A 18 5.01 4.31 -3.49
CA GLY A 18 5.76 5.35 -4.17
C GLY A 18 6.04 6.54 -3.27
N VAL A 19 6.77 7.49 -3.82
CA VAL A 19 7.08 8.78 -3.18
C VAL A 19 6.71 9.90 -4.14
N LYS A 20 6.29 11.06 -3.62
CA LYS A 20 6.07 12.25 -4.46
C LYS A 20 7.37 12.61 -5.19
N VAL A 21 7.28 13.02 -6.46
CA VAL A 21 8.45 13.55 -7.16
C VAL A 21 8.94 14.80 -6.43
N ASN A 22 10.25 14.86 -6.16
CA ASN A 22 10.90 15.90 -5.35
C ASN A 22 10.48 15.94 -3.87
N ALA A 23 9.95 14.86 -3.30
CA ALA A 23 9.60 14.77 -1.88
C ALA A 23 10.73 15.22 -0.94
N SER A 24 11.98 14.85 -1.22
CA SER A 24 13.15 15.22 -0.39
C SER A 24 13.49 16.72 -0.44
N ALA A 25 12.95 17.46 -1.39
CA ALA A 25 13.11 18.91 -1.51
C ALA A 25 11.87 19.68 -0.99
N ASP A 26 10.87 18.97 -0.45
CA ASP A 26 9.71 19.60 0.16
C ASP A 26 10.16 20.34 1.42
N VAL A 27 10.05 21.67 1.39
CA VAL A 27 10.51 22.58 2.45
C VAL A 27 9.87 22.23 3.80
N SER A 28 8.59 21.84 3.79
CA SER A 28 7.87 21.48 5.02
C SER A 28 8.42 20.19 5.63
N PHE A 29 8.73 19.20 4.82
CA PHE A 29 9.32 17.95 5.26
C PHE A 29 10.76 18.14 5.78
N VAL A 30 11.58 18.91 5.05
CA VAL A 30 12.96 19.22 5.48
C VAL A 30 12.96 19.97 6.82
N ALA A 31 12.08 20.94 6.99
CA ALA A 31 11.93 21.67 8.25
C ALA A 31 11.50 20.73 9.39
N LEU A 32 10.52 19.87 9.15
CA LEU A 32 10.06 18.88 10.14
C LEU A 32 11.18 17.93 10.55
N LEU A 33 11.94 17.38 9.61
CA LEU A 33 13.03 16.46 9.92
C LEU A 33 14.06 17.10 10.85
N LYS A 34 14.39 18.37 10.60
CA LYS A 34 15.29 19.14 11.46
C LYS A 34 14.68 19.32 12.86
N GLU A 35 13.43 19.75 12.94
CA GLU A 35 12.74 19.99 14.22
C GLU A 35 12.62 18.72 15.07
N VAL A 36 12.25 17.58 14.45
CA VAL A 36 12.22 16.28 15.13
C VAL A 36 13.59 15.93 15.68
N ASN A 37 14.64 16.02 14.88
CA ASN A 37 15.98 15.66 15.34
C ASN A 37 16.50 16.63 16.42
N ASP A 38 16.23 17.93 16.31
CA ASP A 38 16.61 18.91 17.35
C ASP A 38 15.90 18.61 18.67
N TYR A 39 14.57 18.38 18.64
CA TYR A 39 13.77 18.07 19.83
C TYR A 39 14.25 16.79 20.53
N TYR A 40 14.48 15.72 19.76
CA TYR A 40 14.87 14.45 20.34
C TYR A 40 16.38 14.33 20.64
N ASN A 41 17.23 15.22 20.12
CA ASN A 41 18.64 15.29 20.54
C ASN A 41 18.86 16.16 21.78
N ASP A 42 17.89 16.98 22.16
CA ASP A 42 17.96 17.75 23.41
C ASP A 42 17.91 16.80 24.62
N SER A 43 19.04 16.67 25.33
CA SER A 43 19.16 15.87 26.54
C SER A 43 18.27 16.33 27.70
N GLN A 44 17.82 17.58 27.70
CA GLN A 44 16.96 18.16 28.74
C GLN A 44 15.48 17.81 28.52
N MET A 45 15.09 17.49 27.28
CA MET A 45 13.71 17.12 26.96
C MET A 45 13.38 15.69 27.41
N PHE A 46 12.32 15.55 28.19
CA PHE A 46 11.77 14.25 28.57
C PHE A 46 11.19 13.53 27.35
N LYS A 47 11.55 12.25 27.17
CA LYS A 47 11.09 11.41 26.05
C LYS A 47 10.39 10.20 26.62
N ALA A 48 9.06 10.15 26.46
CA ALA A 48 8.29 9.02 26.94
C ALA A 48 8.49 7.80 26.04
N ILE A 49 8.93 6.69 26.62
CA ILE A 49 8.96 5.38 25.94
C ILE A 49 7.51 4.93 25.68
N LEU A 50 7.26 4.35 24.51
CA LEU A 50 5.96 3.77 24.18
C LEU A 50 5.80 2.43 24.93
N SER A 51 5.07 2.45 26.04
CA SER A 51 4.99 1.33 26.99
C SER A 51 4.18 0.12 26.50
N ASN A 52 3.18 0.33 25.63
CA ASN A 52 2.33 -0.73 25.08
C ASN A 52 2.18 -0.58 23.56
N PRO A 53 3.24 -0.85 22.79
CA PRO A 53 3.21 -0.71 21.34
C PRO A 53 2.21 -1.68 20.73
N LYS A 54 1.34 -1.18 19.86
CA LYS A 54 0.38 -1.97 19.08
C LYS A 54 0.56 -1.71 17.61
N GLU A 55 0.26 -2.72 16.79
CA GLU A 55 0.22 -2.57 15.34
C GLU A 55 -0.59 -1.33 14.95
N GLY A 56 -0.03 -0.55 14.05
CA GLY A 56 -0.64 0.67 13.55
C GLY A 56 -0.35 1.94 14.35
N MET A 57 0.22 1.85 15.55
CA MET A 57 0.53 3.03 16.35
C MET A 57 1.66 3.85 15.73
N ARG A 58 1.48 5.17 15.67
CA ARG A 58 2.49 6.16 15.32
C ARG A 58 3.51 6.28 16.45
N CYS A 59 4.79 6.37 16.11
CA CYS A 59 5.88 6.49 17.08
C CYS A 59 7.11 7.21 16.49
N ILE A 60 8.04 7.56 17.37
CA ILE A 60 9.40 7.95 17.00
C ILE A 60 10.36 6.80 17.37
N VAL A 61 11.27 6.47 16.46
CA VAL A 61 12.29 5.43 16.68
C VAL A 61 13.67 6.07 16.69
N SER A 62 14.48 5.71 17.69
CA SER A 62 15.89 6.09 17.77
C SER A 62 16.77 5.09 17.01
N ILE A 63 17.39 5.55 15.93
CA ILE A 63 18.43 4.85 15.19
C ILE A 63 19.65 5.76 15.19
N PRO A 64 20.48 5.69 16.25
CA PRO A 64 21.54 6.67 16.45
C PRO A 64 22.42 6.86 15.21
N PRO A 65 22.73 8.12 14.83
CA PRO A 65 22.46 9.36 15.59
C PRO A 65 21.11 10.02 15.29
N LEU A 66 20.23 9.39 14.50
CA LEU A 66 19.02 10.02 13.99
C LEU A 66 17.74 9.49 14.63
N TRP A 67 16.71 10.32 14.53
CA TRP A 67 15.35 10.03 14.99
C TRP A 67 14.41 10.00 13.79
N HIS A 68 13.59 8.95 13.73
CA HIS A 68 12.77 8.65 12.57
C HIS A 68 11.30 8.55 12.96
N ARG A 69 10.42 9.08 12.11
CA ARG A 69 8.98 8.81 12.21
C ARG A 69 8.71 7.39 11.76
N ALA A 70 7.89 6.68 12.53
CA ALA A 70 7.61 5.29 12.26
C ALA A 70 6.18 4.90 12.65
N LYS A 71 5.76 3.75 12.14
CA LYS A 71 4.52 3.06 12.53
C LYS A 71 4.90 1.67 13.03
N VAL A 72 4.32 1.25 14.15
CA VAL A 72 4.54 -0.10 14.68
C VAL A 72 3.90 -1.12 13.76
N ASP A 73 4.68 -2.08 13.29
CA ASP A 73 4.19 -3.22 12.50
C ASP A 73 3.79 -4.36 13.43
N THR A 74 4.69 -4.74 14.35
CA THR A 74 4.44 -5.86 15.27
C THR A 74 5.38 -5.83 16.47
N VAL A 75 4.96 -6.45 17.56
CA VAL A 75 5.78 -6.67 18.77
C VAL A 75 6.29 -8.10 18.76
N LEU A 76 7.61 -8.24 18.91
CA LEU A 76 8.31 -9.50 18.87
C LEU A 76 8.85 -9.83 20.27
N VAL A 77 8.66 -11.07 20.70
CA VAL A 77 9.30 -11.61 21.90
C VAL A 77 10.53 -12.38 21.46
N SER A 78 11.71 -11.94 21.89
CA SER A 78 12.96 -12.64 21.60
C SER A 78 13.76 -12.90 22.87
N THR A 79 14.86 -13.65 22.75
CA THR A 79 15.80 -13.89 23.86
C THR A 79 16.44 -12.61 24.39
N ASN A 80 16.39 -11.53 23.61
CA ASN A 80 16.92 -10.22 23.97
C ASN A 80 15.84 -9.30 24.58
N GLY A 81 14.68 -9.85 24.95
CA GLY A 81 13.55 -9.13 25.50
C GLY A 81 12.51 -8.73 24.45
N PHE A 82 11.68 -7.73 24.78
CA PHE A 82 10.66 -7.21 23.88
C PHE A 82 11.29 -6.32 22.80
N GLN A 83 11.12 -6.73 21.56
CA GLN A 83 11.51 -5.96 20.38
C GLN A 83 10.27 -5.51 19.63
N VAL A 84 10.40 -4.44 18.87
CA VAL A 84 9.33 -3.87 18.07
C VAL A 84 9.83 -3.74 16.65
N ARG A 85 9.07 -4.29 15.70
CA ARG A 85 9.26 -4.03 14.28
C ARG A 85 8.47 -2.79 13.92
N CYS A 86 9.13 -1.84 13.28
CA CYS A 86 8.51 -0.61 12.82
C CYS A 86 8.85 -0.34 11.35
N SER A 87 7.86 0.15 10.60
CA SER A 87 8.07 0.75 9.28
C SER A 87 8.44 2.21 9.46
N LEU A 88 9.55 2.64 8.87
CA LEU A 88 9.90 4.06 8.82
C LEU A 88 8.98 4.72 7.77
N VAL A 89 8.20 5.73 8.13
CA VAL A 89 7.15 6.23 7.23
C VAL A 89 7.68 7.20 6.16
N ASP A 90 8.92 7.65 6.32
CA ASP A 90 9.59 8.55 5.40
C ASP A 90 10.68 7.85 4.58
N GLU A 91 10.99 6.62 4.94
CA GLU A 91 12.02 5.79 4.31
C GLU A 91 11.40 4.48 3.88
N MET A 92 11.78 3.94 2.73
CA MET A 92 11.24 2.65 2.27
C MET A 92 11.93 1.48 2.98
N SER A 93 11.95 1.49 4.32
CA SER A 93 12.69 0.55 5.16
C SER A 93 11.90 0.17 6.41
N THR A 94 12.23 -0.99 6.96
CA THR A 94 11.69 -1.48 8.23
C THR A 94 12.85 -1.76 9.16
N VAL A 95 12.62 -1.59 10.46
CA VAL A 95 13.63 -1.81 11.49
C VAL A 95 13.06 -2.66 12.62
N VAL A 96 13.93 -3.43 13.26
CA VAL A 96 13.61 -4.14 14.50
C VAL A 96 14.49 -3.56 15.59
N VAL A 97 13.87 -2.93 16.58
CA VAL A 97 14.57 -2.25 17.69
C VAL A 97 14.08 -2.77 19.03
N SER A 98 14.87 -2.60 20.07
CA SER A 98 14.40 -2.82 21.45
C SER A 98 13.27 -1.84 21.77
N ALA A 99 12.28 -2.27 22.57
CA ALA A 99 11.13 -1.45 22.94
C ALA A 99 11.52 -0.11 23.61
N ASN A 100 12.67 -0.06 24.31
CA ASN A 100 13.20 1.17 24.90
C ASN A 100 13.74 2.20 23.89
N ARG A 101 13.75 1.88 22.59
CA ARG A 101 14.09 2.80 21.49
C ARG A 101 12.87 3.29 20.72
N VAL A 102 11.66 2.96 21.19
CA VAL A 102 10.40 3.38 20.60
C VAL A 102 9.72 4.36 21.54
N PHE A 103 9.44 5.55 21.05
CA PHE A 103 8.96 6.67 21.85
C PHE A 103 7.58 7.12 21.40
N VAL A 104 6.82 7.65 22.36
CA VAL A 104 5.58 8.37 22.08
C VAL A 104 5.90 9.57 21.20
N THR A 105 5.02 9.85 20.25
CA THR A 105 5.20 10.94 19.28
C THR A 105 4.16 12.04 19.54
N PRO A 106 4.58 13.32 19.60
CA PRO A 106 3.66 14.45 19.63
C PRO A 106 2.85 14.58 18.32
N GLU A 107 1.69 15.22 18.37
CA GLU A 107 0.81 15.36 17.19
C GLU A 107 1.47 16.18 16.07
N TRP A 108 2.22 17.24 16.41
CA TRP A 108 2.88 18.12 15.44
C TRP A 108 3.83 17.36 14.50
N VAL A 109 4.40 16.24 14.95
CA VAL A 109 5.28 15.38 14.16
C VAL A 109 4.56 14.78 12.94
N TRP A 110 3.23 14.69 12.99
CA TRP A 110 2.38 14.07 11.97
C TRP A 110 1.56 15.07 11.17
N GLU A 111 1.74 16.38 11.39
CA GLU A 111 1.12 17.42 10.58
C GLU A 111 1.63 17.41 9.14
N VAL A 112 2.90 17.07 8.93
CA VAL A 112 3.43 16.80 7.59
C VAL A 112 3.12 15.34 7.23
N PRO A 113 2.56 15.04 6.05
CA PRO A 113 2.32 13.66 5.64
C PRO A 113 3.59 12.79 5.60
N ALA A 114 3.40 11.47 5.72
CA ALA A 114 4.45 10.49 5.46
C ALA A 114 4.96 10.61 4.02
N GLN A 115 6.28 10.51 3.82
CA GLN A 115 6.87 10.63 2.47
C GLN A 115 6.69 9.37 1.63
N VAL A 116 6.59 8.21 2.29
CA VAL A 116 6.23 6.94 1.65
C VAL A 116 4.72 6.82 1.59
N ILE A 117 4.20 6.69 0.37
CA ILE A 117 2.75 6.66 0.11
C ILE A 117 2.36 5.28 -0.39
N HIS A 118 1.35 4.70 0.26
CA HIS A 118 0.75 3.43 -0.14
C HIS A 118 -0.42 3.67 -1.07
N PHE A 119 -0.44 2.94 -2.17
CA PHE A 119 -1.42 3.09 -3.24
C PHE A 119 -2.11 1.78 -3.57
N ALA A 120 -3.37 1.88 -3.99
CA ALA A 120 -4.15 0.82 -4.60
C ALA A 120 -4.88 1.39 -5.83
N LEU A 121 -5.03 0.61 -6.90
CA LEU A 121 -5.84 1.06 -8.03
C LEU A 121 -7.32 1.11 -7.64
N HIS A 122 -7.94 2.27 -7.87
CA HIS A 122 -9.35 2.50 -7.63
C HIS A 122 -10.22 1.90 -8.74
N GLY A 123 -11.41 1.39 -8.37
CA GLY A 123 -12.44 0.98 -9.33
C GLY A 123 -12.14 -0.31 -10.11
N VAL A 124 -11.11 -1.07 -9.72
CA VAL A 124 -10.73 -2.32 -10.39
C VAL A 124 -10.53 -3.44 -9.38
N ARG A 125 -10.91 -4.65 -9.78
CA ARG A 125 -10.59 -5.88 -9.03
C ARG A 125 -10.07 -6.95 -9.98
N PRO A 126 -9.21 -7.87 -9.51
CA PRO A 126 -8.63 -8.88 -10.37
C PRO A 126 -9.70 -9.79 -10.98
N MET A 127 -9.47 -10.19 -12.23
CA MET A 127 -10.30 -11.15 -12.94
C MET A 127 -9.64 -12.52 -12.89
N ARG A 128 -10.41 -13.59 -12.62
CA ARG A 128 -9.94 -14.97 -12.74
C ARG A 128 -10.69 -15.71 -13.83
N LEU A 129 -9.94 -16.54 -14.56
CA LEU A 129 -10.49 -17.52 -15.47
C LEU A 129 -11.04 -18.70 -14.65
N VAL A 130 -12.33 -18.96 -14.75
CA VAL A 130 -13.01 -20.11 -14.15
C VAL A 130 -13.49 -20.99 -15.29
N THR A 131 -13.01 -22.23 -15.36
CA THR A 131 -13.52 -23.20 -16.32
C THR A 131 -14.77 -23.85 -15.75
N ASP A 132 -15.91 -23.66 -16.41
CA ASP A 132 -17.11 -24.43 -16.13
C ASP A 132 -17.00 -25.78 -16.86
N TYR A 133 -16.59 -26.80 -16.11
CA TYR A 133 -16.42 -28.16 -16.64
C TYR A 133 -17.74 -28.82 -17.05
N VAL A 134 -18.89 -28.31 -16.60
CA VAL A 134 -20.21 -28.85 -16.96
C VAL A 134 -20.66 -28.31 -18.31
N LYS A 135 -20.31 -27.05 -18.61
CA LYS A 135 -20.64 -26.39 -19.89
C LYS A 135 -19.51 -26.44 -20.93
N ASP A 136 -18.33 -26.94 -20.54
CA ASP A 136 -17.10 -26.87 -21.34
C ASP A 136 -16.78 -25.44 -21.82
N GLU A 137 -17.09 -24.46 -20.97
CA GLU A 137 -16.93 -23.04 -21.25
C GLU A 137 -15.93 -22.39 -20.30
N VAL A 138 -15.11 -21.49 -20.85
CA VAL A 138 -14.21 -20.66 -20.08
C VAL A 138 -14.97 -19.42 -19.62
N LEU A 139 -15.36 -19.38 -18.35
CA LEU A 139 -16.01 -18.25 -17.73
C LEU A 139 -14.97 -17.28 -17.15
N PHE A 140 -15.26 -15.99 -17.21
CA PHE A 140 -14.55 -15.00 -16.43
C PHE A 140 -15.26 -14.90 -15.08
N GLY A 141 -14.77 -15.66 -14.10
CA GLY A 141 -15.32 -15.71 -12.76
C GLY A 141 -15.23 -14.34 -12.11
N SER A 142 -16.40 -13.78 -11.83
CA SER A 142 -16.56 -12.54 -11.07
C SER A 142 -16.77 -12.80 -9.57
N GLU A 143 -16.69 -14.05 -9.13
CA GLU A 143 -16.83 -14.44 -7.73
C GLU A 143 -15.53 -14.14 -6.96
N ASP A 144 -15.61 -13.15 -6.06
CA ASP A 144 -14.80 -12.86 -4.87
C ASP A 144 -13.30 -13.21 -4.88
N THR A 145 -12.67 -13.19 -6.05
CA THR A 145 -11.23 -13.41 -6.13
C THR A 145 -10.54 -12.11 -5.73
N MET A 146 -9.83 -12.17 -4.61
CA MET A 146 -9.06 -11.03 -4.07
C MET A 146 -7.61 -10.99 -4.57
N CYS A 147 -7.21 -11.92 -5.46
CA CYS A 147 -5.81 -12.09 -5.87
C CYS A 147 -5.59 -11.82 -7.36
N TRP A 148 -4.61 -10.98 -7.67
CA TRP A 148 -4.17 -10.71 -9.04
C TRP A 148 -3.40 -11.90 -9.63
N SER A 149 -3.64 -12.19 -10.91
CA SER A 149 -2.87 -13.21 -11.63
C SER A 149 -1.41 -12.78 -11.80
N ALA A 150 -0.49 -13.75 -11.83
CA ALA A 150 0.93 -13.48 -12.04
C ALA A 150 1.19 -12.68 -13.33
N SER A 151 0.42 -12.96 -14.38
CA SER A 151 0.48 -12.23 -15.66
C SER A 151 0.06 -10.77 -15.52
N ALA A 152 -1.02 -10.48 -14.78
CA ALA A 152 -1.46 -9.11 -14.53
C ALA A 152 -0.45 -8.32 -13.70
N ILE A 153 0.11 -8.93 -12.65
CA ILE A 153 1.17 -8.33 -11.82
C ILE A 153 2.40 -8.03 -12.67
N LYS A 154 2.87 -9.01 -13.46
CA LYS A 154 4.03 -8.85 -14.34
C LYS A 154 3.78 -7.76 -15.38
N TRP A 155 2.60 -7.73 -15.97
CA TRP A 155 2.20 -6.70 -16.93
C TRP A 155 2.26 -5.30 -16.29
N PHE A 156 1.67 -5.13 -15.10
CA PHE A 156 1.64 -3.85 -14.40
C PHE A 156 3.05 -3.37 -14.05
N LYS A 157 3.89 -4.26 -13.51
CA LYS A 157 5.31 -3.97 -13.23
C LYS A 157 6.07 -3.54 -14.48
N ASN A 158 5.93 -4.30 -15.56
CA ASN A 158 6.62 -4.00 -16.82
C ASN A 158 6.16 -2.67 -17.41
N TYR A 159 4.86 -2.36 -17.29
CA TYR A 159 4.33 -1.12 -17.84
C TYR A 159 4.84 0.10 -17.04
N VAL A 160 4.79 0.06 -15.71
CA VAL A 160 5.36 1.12 -14.85
C VAL A 160 6.87 1.28 -15.06
N ALA A 161 7.59 0.19 -15.34
CA ALA A 161 9.03 0.25 -15.61
C ALA A 161 9.36 1.03 -16.91
N LYS A 162 8.44 1.12 -17.89
CA LYS A 162 8.66 1.88 -19.13
C LYS A 162 8.84 3.38 -18.91
N SER A 163 8.27 3.92 -17.83
CA SER A 163 8.44 5.31 -17.42
C SER A 163 9.47 5.49 -16.29
N GLN A 164 10.31 4.47 -16.06
CA GLN A 164 11.25 4.42 -14.94
C GLN A 164 10.55 4.61 -13.58
N GLY A 165 9.28 4.18 -13.47
CA GLY A 165 8.45 4.34 -12.28
C GLY A 165 7.80 5.72 -12.11
N LYS A 166 8.08 6.70 -12.97
CA LYS A 166 7.47 8.03 -12.91
C LYS A 166 6.07 7.99 -13.49
N VAL A 167 5.07 8.34 -12.69
CA VAL A 167 3.66 8.30 -13.09
C VAL A 167 2.90 9.46 -12.46
N GLU A 168 1.79 9.86 -13.06
CA GLU A 168 0.80 10.73 -12.39
C GLU A 168 -0.24 9.85 -11.71
N VAL A 169 -0.60 10.15 -10.47
CA VAL A 169 -1.72 9.52 -9.78
C VAL A 169 -2.78 10.55 -9.44
N LYS A 170 -4.04 10.21 -9.72
CA LYS A 170 -5.21 10.94 -9.25
C LYS A 170 -5.83 10.20 -8.08
N VAL A 171 -5.75 10.80 -6.89
CA VAL A 171 -6.35 10.28 -5.67
C VAL A 171 -7.86 10.43 -5.76
N MET A 172 -8.55 9.29 -5.61
CA MET A 172 -10.00 9.17 -5.62
C MET A 172 -10.54 9.06 -4.20
N GLU A 173 -9.87 8.29 -3.34
CA GLU A 173 -10.24 8.03 -1.96
C GLU A 173 -8.99 7.71 -1.13
N ILE A 174 -9.05 7.95 0.18
CA ILE A 174 -8.04 7.52 1.16
C ILE A 174 -8.78 6.79 2.27
N ASN A 175 -8.35 5.57 2.62
CA ASN A 175 -8.97 4.81 3.71
C ASN A 175 -8.36 5.16 5.09
N GLU A 176 -8.92 4.56 6.15
CA GLU A 176 -8.47 4.74 7.54
C GLU A 176 -7.01 4.32 7.77
N GLU A 177 -6.48 3.41 6.96
CA GLU A 177 -5.09 2.96 7.01
C GLU A 177 -4.11 3.87 6.24
N ASN A 178 -4.61 4.97 5.65
CA ASN A 178 -3.89 5.90 4.80
C ASN A 178 -3.38 5.27 3.48
N ILE A 179 -4.14 4.31 2.94
CA ILE A 179 -3.95 3.78 1.58
C ILE A 179 -4.73 4.66 0.61
N HIS A 180 -4.02 5.17 -0.40
CA HIS A 180 -4.57 6.05 -1.43
C HIS A 180 -5.11 5.20 -2.59
N PHE A 181 -6.43 5.20 -2.77
CA PHE A 181 -7.07 4.59 -3.93
C PHE A 181 -6.99 5.57 -5.11
N VAL A 182 -6.30 5.16 -6.18
CA VAL A 182 -5.91 6.06 -7.27
C VAL A 182 -6.31 5.57 -8.67
N LYS A 183 -6.53 6.53 -9.57
CA LYS A 183 -6.34 6.29 -11.01
C LYS A 183 -4.90 6.63 -11.36
N LEU A 184 -4.23 5.71 -12.05
CA LEU A 184 -2.82 5.86 -12.42
C LEU A 184 -2.73 6.22 -13.91
N PHE A 185 -2.04 7.31 -14.21
CA PHE A 185 -1.84 7.82 -15.55
C PHE A 185 -0.36 7.81 -15.95
N MET A 186 -0.11 7.51 -17.22
CA MET A 186 1.20 7.62 -17.85
C MET A 186 1.06 8.23 -19.23
N VAL A 187 2.13 8.85 -19.71
CA VAL A 187 2.23 9.33 -21.09
C VAL A 187 2.86 8.23 -21.94
N ASP A 188 2.22 7.92 -23.06
CA ASP A 188 2.75 6.98 -24.04
C ASP A 188 3.93 7.62 -24.79
N ASN A 189 5.10 6.99 -24.73
CA ASN A 189 6.33 7.55 -25.30
C ASN A 189 6.34 7.64 -26.84
N ILE A 190 5.41 6.98 -27.53
CA ILE A 190 5.32 6.99 -29.00
C ILE A 190 4.31 8.05 -29.45
N THR A 191 3.13 8.04 -28.85
CA THR A 191 1.99 8.87 -29.27
C THR A 191 1.86 10.18 -28.49
N GLY A 192 2.54 10.30 -27.34
CA GLY A 192 2.38 11.42 -26.41
C GLY A 192 1.02 11.46 -25.70
N SER A 193 0.18 10.43 -25.89
CA SER A 193 -1.16 10.40 -25.30
C SER A 193 -1.12 9.98 -23.83
N GLN A 194 -1.99 10.57 -23.03
CA GLN A 194 -2.17 10.17 -21.64
C GLN A 194 -3.04 8.90 -21.58
N ILE A 195 -2.57 7.92 -20.81
CA ILE A 195 -3.15 6.60 -20.70
C ILE A 195 -3.53 6.33 -19.25
N CYS A 196 -4.77 5.88 -19.03
CA CYS A 196 -5.26 5.40 -17.73
C CYS A 196 -5.00 3.90 -17.57
N LEU A 197 -4.14 3.50 -16.62
CA LEU A 197 -3.76 2.10 -16.45
C LEU A 197 -4.90 1.23 -15.93
N ASN A 198 -5.79 1.81 -15.11
CA ASN A 198 -6.98 1.14 -14.61
C ASN A 198 -7.84 0.63 -15.79
N GLU A 199 -8.01 1.48 -16.82
CA GLU A 199 -8.80 1.15 -18.00
C GLU A 199 -8.12 0.10 -18.89
N ILE A 200 -6.79 0.17 -19.04
CA ILE A 200 -6.06 -0.85 -19.80
C ILE A 200 -6.14 -2.22 -19.14
N LEU A 201 -6.06 -2.31 -17.81
CA LEU A 201 -6.22 -3.58 -17.10
C LEU A 201 -7.58 -4.22 -17.40
N VAL A 202 -8.65 -3.42 -17.46
CA VAL A 202 -9.99 -3.90 -17.82
C VAL A 202 -10.06 -4.31 -19.29
N LYS A 203 -9.52 -3.49 -20.20
CA LYS A 203 -9.47 -3.78 -21.64
C LYS A 203 -8.75 -5.09 -21.94
N ASN A 204 -7.64 -5.35 -21.24
CA ASN A 204 -6.82 -6.56 -21.39
C ASN A 204 -7.37 -7.76 -20.60
N LYS A 205 -8.56 -7.64 -19.99
CA LYS A 205 -9.20 -8.71 -19.20
C LYS A 205 -8.35 -9.18 -18.00
N PHE A 206 -7.48 -8.31 -17.49
CA PHE A 206 -6.80 -8.54 -16.22
C PHE A 206 -7.66 -8.15 -15.02
N ALA A 207 -8.62 -7.25 -15.22
CA ALA A 207 -9.49 -6.74 -14.18
C ALA A 207 -10.93 -6.57 -14.66
N VAL A 208 -11.87 -6.52 -13.72
CA VAL A 208 -13.23 -6.00 -13.96
C VAL A 208 -13.40 -4.64 -13.27
N ASN A 209 -14.22 -3.79 -13.86
CA ASN A 209 -14.63 -2.52 -13.24
C ASN A 209 -15.61 -2.80 -12.10
N THR A 210 -15.28 -2.37 -10.88
CA THR A 210 -16.12 -2.58 -9.70
C THR A 210 -17.31 -1.63 -9.65
N ILE A 211 -17.18 -0.43 -10.23
CA ILE A 211 -18.25 0.58 -10.28
C ILE A 211 -19.38 0.09 -11.20
N ASP A 212 -19.03 -0.47 -12.36
CA ASP A 212 -20.01 -1.01 -13.31
C ASP A 212 -20.71 -2.27 -12.77
N SER A 213 -20.02 -3.09 -11.96
CA SER A 213 -20.65 -4.26 -11.33
C SER A 213 -21.64 -3.89 -10.23
N LEU A 214 -21.43 -2.78 -9.52
CA LEU A 214 -22.40 -2.30 -8.53
C LEU A 214 -23.68 -1.79 -9.21
N VAL A 215 -23.57 -1.10 -10.35
CA VAL A 215 -24.75 -0.65 -11.12
C VAL A 215 -25.56 -1.83 -11.67
N LYS A 216 -24.90 -2.89 -12.11
CA LYS A 216 -25.57 -4.12 -12.56
C LYS A 216 -26.22 -4.90 -11.42
N ASN A 217 -25.62 -4.91 -10.23
CA ASN A 217 -26.19 -5.55 -9.05
C ASN A 217 -27.39 -4.78 -8.50
N VAL A 218 -27.38 -3.43 -8.51
CA VAL A 218 -28.54 -2.62 -8.12
C VAL A 218 -29.74 -2.84 -9.05
N GLN A 219 -29.52 -3.23 -10.30
CA GLN A 219 -30.59 -3.63 -11.24
C GLN A 219 -31.00 -5.10 -11.11
N GLY A 220 -30.20 -5.95 -10.43
CA GLY A 220 -30.44 -7.38 -10.24
C GLY A 220 -30.88 -7.79 -8.82
N GLU A 221 -30.78 -6.90 -7.83
CA GLU A 221 -31.15 -7.14 -6.43
C GLU A 221 -32.67 -7.04 -6.20
N THR A 222 -33.42 -7.96 -6.80
CA THR A 222 -34.73 -8.35 -6.25
C THR A 222 -34.77 -9.81 -5.79
N GLN A 223 -33.78 -10.66 -6.11
CA GLN A 223 -33.81 -12.05 -5.63
C GLN A 223 -32.40 -12.60 -5.36
N THR A 224 -32.01 -12.62 -4.08
CA THR A 224 -31.85 -13.84 -3.25
C THR A 224 -30.72 -13.66 -2.23
N ARG A 225 -31.06 -13.88 -0.97
CA ARG A 225 -30.26 -13.75 0.25
C ARG A 225 -29.54 -15.08 0.54
N ASN A 226 -28.41 -15.02 1.28
CA ASN A 226 -27.66 -16.10 1.96
C ASN A 226 -26.61 -16.80 1.06
N THR A 227 -25.36 -17.11 1.43
CA THR A 227 -24.76 -17.39 2.76
C THR A 227 -23.21 -17.49 2.68
N MET A 228 -22.56 -17.24 3.83
CA MET A 228 -21.27 -17.77 4.36
C MET A 228 -19.89 -17.39 3.78
N LYS A 229 -19.09 -16.86 4.72
CA LYS A 229 -17.64 -16.61 4.72
C LYS A 229 -16.84 -17.91 4.68
N THR A 230 -15.74 -17.95 3.93
CA THR A 230 -14.57 -18.79 4.29
C THR A 230 -13.25 -18.13 3.89
N LYS A 231 -12.31 -18.10 4.84
CA LYS A 231 -10.90 -17.67 4.68
C LYS A 231 -10.11 -18.72 3.89
N CYS A 232 -9.25 -18.30 2.96
CA CYS A 232 -8.24 -19.19 2.38
C CYS A 232 -7.07 -19.39 3.35
N VAL A 233 -6.97 -20.60 3.88
CA VAL A 233 -5.78 -21.16 4.54
C VAL A 233 -4.87 -21.74 3.46
N THR A 234 -3.59 -21.38 3.47
CA THR A 234 -2.55 -22.00 2.65
C THR A 234 -2.24 -23.39 3.20
N GLN A 235 -2.61 -24.44 2.46
CA GLN A 235 -2.08 -25.79 2.68
C GLN A 235 -0.78 -25.93 1.87
N ASN A 236 0.36 -26.04 2.57
CA ASN A 236 1.59 -26.54 1.98
C ASN A 236 1.52 -28.07 1.98
N GLY A 237 1.41 -28.64 0.78
CA GLY A 237 1.66 -30.05 0.56
C GLY A 237 3.15 -30.36 0.68
N HIS A 238 3.49 -31.33 1.52
CA HIS A 238 4.72 -32.11 1.38
C HIS A 238 4.32 -33.56 1.21
N LEU A 239 4.54 -34.08 0.01
CA LEU A 239 4.54 -35.50 -0.30
C LEU A 239 5.91 -35.85 -0.91
N ASN A 240 6.33 -37.08 -0.62
CA ASN A 240 7.41 -37.89 -1.22
C ASN A 240 8.68 -37.93 -0.33
N LYS A 241 9.19 -39.08 0.13
CA LYS A 241 8.98 -40.51 -0.17
C LYS A 241 9.10 -41.33 1.10
#